data_AF-A0A7S2KEC4-F1
#
_entry.id   AF-A0A7S2KEC4-F1
#
_cell.length_a   1.000
_cell.length_b   1.000
_cell.length_c   1.000
_cell.angle_alpha   90.00
_cell.angle_beta   90.00
_cell.angle_gamma   90.00
#
_symmetry.space_group_name_H-M   'P 1'
#
loop_
_entity.id
_entity.type
_entity.pdbx_description
1 polymer ?
#
loop_
_entity_poly.entity_id
_entity_poly.type
_entity_poly.pdbx_seq_one_letter_code
_entity_poly.pdbx_strand_id
1 'polypeptide(L)'
;LVVGLGSTAFRSTRYSSHEVSIDRPQLEWFERVIQDHPASEGWQVFVFSHAPILGSALRVLQEIHVVNGCCWLNHTDSETSKRFIQIVRANSCIKAWFSGHFHLSHDYEDSITFPGGNNRGSCVFVQTGVMTARSTRDGRRQ
;
A
#
# COMPACT_ATOMS: atom_id res chain seq x y z
N LEU A 1 -9.10 10.99 -10.05
CA LEU A 1 -8.53 11.56 -8.80
C LEU A 1 -7.26 10.79 -8.44
N VAL A 2 -6.23 11.48 -7.95
CA VAL A 2 -5.00 10.86 -7.42
C VAL A 2 -4.90 11.19 -5.94
N VAL A 3 -4.70 10.17 -5.10
CA VAL A 3 -4.64 10.30 -3.64
C VAL A 3 -3.32 9.74 -3.13
N GLY A 4 -2.61 10.53 -2.33
CA GLY A 4 -1.39 10.08 -1.65
C GLY A 4 -1.62 9.94 -0.15
N LEU A 5 -1.24 8.81 0.42
CA LEU A 5 -1.21 8.55 1.85
C LEU A 5 0.23 8.67 2.36
N GLY A 6 0.46 9.63 3.25
CA GLY A 6 1.76 9.91 3.83
C GLY A 6 1.92 9.27 5.21
N SER A 7 3.12 8.76 5.51
CA SER A 7 3.47 8.29 6.85
C SER A 7 3.32 9.43 7.86
N THR A 8 2.49 9.27 8.89
CA THR A 8 2.33 10.27 9.97
C THR A 8 3.25 9.99 11.15
N ALA A 9 3.73 8.75 11.28
CA ALA A 9 4.75 8.39 12.25
C ALA A 9 5.68 7.30 11.69
N PHE A 10 6.87 7.26 12.26
CA PHE A 10 7.80 6.14 12.17
C PHE A 10 8.03 5.60 13.57
N ARG A 11 8.13 4.29 13.74
CA ARG A 11 8.53 3.73 15.04
C ARG A 11 9.91 4.22 15.46
N SER A 12 10.06 4.44 16.76
CA SER A 12 11.34 4.68 17.43
C SER A 12 12.08 3.38 17.79
N THR A 13 11.88 2.28 17.05
CA THR A 13 12.59 1.02 17.31
C THR A 13 14.06 1.14 16.93
N ARG A 14 14.94 0.87 17.90
CA ARG A 14 16.39 0.81 17.68
C ARG A 14 16.66 -0.23 16.57
N TYR A 15 17.28 0.22 15.47
CA TYR A 15 17.60 -0.56 14.26
C TYR A 15 16.45 -0.88 13.30
N SER A 16 15.21 -0.44 13.58
CA SER A 16 14.08 -0.62 12.64
C SER A 16 13.11 0.56 12.71
N SER A 17 13.44 1.63 11.98
CA SER A 17 12.58 2.81 11.82
C SER A 17 11.62 2.68 10.62
N HIS A 18 11.28 1.46 10.23
CA HIS A 18 10.65 1.17 8.92
C HIS A 18 9.15 0.95 8.97
N GLU A 19 8.53 0.89 10.15
CA GLU A 19 7.07 0.83 10.19
C GLU A 19 6.52 2.15 9.67
N VAL A 20 5.74 2.04 8.59
CA VAL A 20 4.99 3.14 8.04
C VAL A 20 3.58 3.07 8.58
N SER A 21 3.24 4.07 9.38
CA SER A 21 1.90 4.22 9.92
C SER A 21 1.24 5.48 9.40
N ILE A 22 -0.06 5.40 9.20
CA ILE A 22 -0.95 6.54 9.08
C ILE A 22 -1.85 6.57 10.31
N ASP A 23 -2.10 7.78 10.79
CA ASP A 23 -2.96 7.98 11.95
C ASP A 23 -4.44 7.90 11.58
N ARG A 24 -5.26 7.90 12.63
CA ARG A 24 -6.72 7.83 12.50
C ARG A 24 -7.29 9.04 11.72
N PRO A 25 -6.86 10.30 11.95
CA PRO A 25 -7.30 11.44 11.14
C PRO A 25 -7.07 11.26 9.63
N GLN A 26 -5.90 10.77 9.20
CA GLN A 26 -5.64 10.57 7.78
C GLN A 26 -6.46 9.41 7.21
N LEU A 27 -6.65 8.33 7.96
CA LEU A 27 -7.51 7.21 7.54
C LEU A 27 -8.97 7.66 7.37
N GLU A 28 -9.50 8.43 8.32
CA GLU A 28 -10.86 8.98 8.24
C GLU A 28 -11.01 9.96 7.08
N TRP A 29 -10.01 10.81 6.85
CA TRP A 29 -9.97 11.69 5.68
C TRP A 29 -9.99 10.89 4.39
N PHE A 30 -9.17 9.83 4.29
CA PHE A 30 -9.14 8.96 3.11
C PHE A 30 -10.51 8.32 2.85
N GLU A 31 -11.17 7.79 3.89
CA GLU A 31 -12.51 7.22 3.76
C GLU A 31 -13.53 8.24 3.22
N ARG A 32 -13.53 9.47 3.73
CA ARG A 32 -14.40 10.54 3.24
C ARG A 32 -14.10 10.89 1.79
N VAL A 33 -12.82 11.02 1.41
CA VAL A 33 -12.42 11.28 0.02
C VAL A 33 -12.98 10.20 -0.92
N ILE A 34 -12.93 8.92 -0.53
CA ILE A 34 -13.48 7.85 -1.36
C ILE A 34 -15.02 7.89 -1.42
N GLN A 35 -15.69 8.20 -0.31
CA GLN A 35 -17.15 8.35 -0.24
C GLN A 35 -17.65 9.50 -1.14
N ASP A 36 -16.93 10.62 -1.17
CA ASP A 36 -17.25 11.80 -1.96
C ASP A 36 -16.96 11.63 -3.47
N HIS A 37 -16.28 10.55 -3.86
CA HIS A 37 -15.92 10.25 -5.25
C HIS A 37 -16.34 8.82 -5.65
N PRO A 38 -17.66 8.52 -5.64
CA PRO A 38 -18.15 7.17 -5.84
C PRO A 38 -18.10 6.75 -7.32
N ALA A 39 -18.03 5.44 -7.55
CA ALA A 39 -18.01 4.88 -8.91
C ALA A 39 -19.31 5.17 -9.69
N SER A 40 -20.44 5.34 -8.99
CA SER A 40 -21.74 5.66 -9.59
C SER A 40 -21.76 7.00 -10.32
N GLU A 41 -20.84 7.91 -9.99
CA GLU A 41 -20.64 9.19 -10.66
C GLU A 41 -19.50 9.15 -11.70
N GLY A 42 -18.98 7.96 -12.00
CA GLY A 42 -17.94 7.76 -12.99
C GLY A 42 -16.51 7.99 -12.48
N TRP A 43 -16.31 8.20 -11.18
CA TRP A 43 -14.98 8.45 -10.63
C TRP A 43 -14.04 7.25 -10.74
N GLN A 44 -12.79 7.57 -11.06
CA GLN A 44 -11.65 6.65 -11.03
C GLN A 44 -10.56 7.23 -10.14
N VAL A 45 -10.15 6.45 -9.14
CA VAL A 45 -9.20 6.86 -8.11
C VAL A 45 -7.95 5.99 -8.18
N PHE A 46 -6.79 6.63 -8.20
CA PHE A 46 -5.48 6.00 -8.01
C PHE A 46 -4.90 6.42 -6.67
N VAL A 47 -4.45 5.43 -5.89
CA VAL A 47 -3.94 5.64 -4.54
C VAL A 47 -2.44 5.33 -4.49
N PHE A 48 -1.69 6.13 -3.74
CA PHE A 48 -0.26 5.99 -3.54
C PHE A 48 0.02 5.94 -2.04
N SER A 49 0.86 5.01 -1.61
CA SER A 49 1.36 4.94 -0.24
C SER A 49 2.81 4.49 -0.25
N HIS A 50 3.55 4.70 0.85
CA HIS A 50 4.90 4.16 0.92
C HIS A 50 4.88 2.63 1.01
N ALA A 51 4.27 2.05 2.06
CA ALA A 51 4.12 0.60 2.20
C ALA A 51 2.83 0.09 1.56
N PRO A 52 2.80 -1.17 1.09
CA PRO A 52 1.59 -1.79 0.55
C PRO A 52 0.56 -2.05 1.65
N ILE A 53 -0.69 -2.32 1.26
CA ILE A 53 -1.74 -2.70 2.21
C ILE A 53 -1.79 -4.21 2.40
N LEU A 54 -2.15 -4.65 3.61
CA LEU A 54 -2.41 -6.06 3.89
C LEU A 54 -3.55 -6.56 2.99
N GLY A 55 -3.35 -7.67 2.29
CA GLY A 55 -4.33 -8.22 1.34
C GLY A 55 -4.17 -7.77 -0.12
N SER A 56 -3.19 -6.90 -0.41
CA SER A 56 -2.79 -6.55 -1.79
C SER A 56 -2.22 -7.75 -2.57
N ALA A 57 -1.70 -8.76 -1.86
CA ALA A 57 -1.00 -9.91 -2.42
C ALA A 57 0.20 -9.52 -3.30
N LEU A 58 0.81 -8.36 -3.02
CA LEU A 58 2.10 -8.02 -3.58
C LEU A 58 3.19 -8.89 -2.93
N ARG A 59 4.27 -9.13 -3.67
CA ARG A 59 5.48 -9.77 -3.15
C ARG A 59 5.99 -8.99 -1.95
N VAL A 60 6.39 -9.72 -0.91
CA VAL A 60 6.95 -9.14 0.31
C VAL A 60 8.27 -9.82 0.67
N LEU A 61 9.13 -9.10 1.39
CA LEU A 61 10.35 -9.66 1.96
C LEU A 61 10.05 -10.18 3.37
N GLN A 62 9.63 -11.45 3.46
CA GLN A 62 9.12 -12.04 4.71
C GLN A 62 10.14 -11.98 5.85
N GLU A 63 11.39 -12.38 5.60
CA GLU A 63 12.47 -12.42 6.60
C GLU A 63 12.82 -11.05 7.20
N ILE A 64 12.40 -9.96 6.55
CA ILE A 64 12.72 -8.60 6.97
C ILE A 64 11.46 -7.91 7.48
N HIS A 65 10.46 -7.73 6.61
CA HIS A 65 9.36 -6.83 6.91
C HIS A 65 8.19 -7.53 7.61
N VAL A 66 8.02 -8.84 7.39
CA VAL A 66 6.99 -9.60 8.12
C VAL A 66 7.41 -9.82 9.56
N VAL A 67 8.64 -10.30 9.78
CA VAL A 67 9.21 -10.51 11.12
C VAL A 67 9.22 -9.22 11.95
N ASN A 68 9.56 -8.08 11.34
CA ASN A 68 9.61 -6.80 12.03
C ASN A 68 8.23 -6.11 12.20
N GLY A 69 7.16 -6.69 11.67
CA GLY A 69 5.84 -6.07 11.74
C GLY A 69 5.74 -4.75 10.97
N CYS A 70 6.49 -4.58 9.87
CA CYS A 70 6.50 -3.34 9.09
C CYS A 70 6.16 -3.53 7.60
N CYS A 71 5.84 -4.75 7.18
CA CYS A 71 5.47 -5.13 5.82
C CYS A 71 4.36 -4.32 5.16
N TRP A 72 3.36 -3.93 5.93
CA TRP A 72 2.15 -3.29 5.42
C TRP A 72 1.85 -1.98 6.15
N LEU A 73 1.01 -1.13 5.57
CA LEU A 73 0.48 0.03 6.28
C LEU A 73 -0.18 -0.42 7.58
N ASN A 74 0.21 0.24 8.67
CA ASN A 74 -0.29 -0.02 10.01
C ASN A 74 -0.21 -1.51 10.42
N HIS A 75 0.78 -2.24 9.94
CA HIS A 75 0.86 -3.70 10.07
C HIS A 75 0.66 -4.20 11.51
N THR A 76 1.19 -3.50 12.52
CA THR A 76 1.02 -3.93 13.91
C THR A 76 -0.36 -3.63 14.52
N ASP A 77 -1.17 -2.80 13.87
CA ASP A 77 -2.54 -2.49 14.30
C ASP A 77 -3.53 -3.42 13.58
N SER A 78 -4.14 -4.33 14.34
CA SER A 78 -5.05 -5.35 13.81
C SER A 78 -6.36 -4.82 13.22
N GLU A 79 -6.78 -3.61 13.60
CA GLU A 79 -8.00 -2.94 13.13
C GLU A 79 -7.69 -2.17 11.84
N THR A 80 -6.73 -1.24 11.91
CA THR A 80 -6.47 -0.32 10.80
C THR A 80 -5.74 -1.00 9.64
N SER A 81 -4.87 -1.98 9.87
CA SER A 81 -4.20 -2.75 8.79
C SER A 81 -5.18 -3.43 7.84
N LYS A 82 -6.33 -3.92 8.35
CA LYS A 82 -7.37 -4.59 7.56
C LYS A 82 -8.34 -3.59 6.94
N ARG A 83 -8.46 -2.39 7.50
CA ARG A 83 -9.42 -1.38 7.05
C ARG A 83 -9.15 -0.96 5.61
N PHE A 84 -7.89 -0.83 5.20
CA PHE A 84 -7.53 -0.46 3.84
C PHE A 84 -8.11 -1.40 2.78
N ILE A 85 -7.91 -2.71 2.93
CA ILE A 85 -8.43 -3.66 1.95
C ILE A 85 -9.95 -3.73 1.97
N GLN A 86 -10.59 -3.49 3.11
CA GLN A 86 -12.05 -3.37 3.19
C GLN A 86 -12.56 -2.17 2.40
N ILE A 87 -11.91 -1.00 2.51
CA ILE A 87 -12.24 0.19 1.72
C ILE A 87 -12.10 -0.13 0.23
N VAL A 88 -10.99 -0.75 -0.18
CA VAL A 88 -10.78 -1.13 -1.59
C VAL A 88 -11.86 -2.08 -2.10
N ARG A 89 -12.23 -3.09 -1.31
CA ARG A 89 -13.28 -4.06 -1.67
C ARG A 89 -14.65 -3.41 -1.81
N ALA A 90 -14.97 -2.48 -0.93
CA ALA A 90 -16.27 -1.81 -0.92
C ALA A 90 -16.42 -0.75 -2.02
N ASN A 91 -15.31 -0.26 -2.60
CA ASN A 91 -15.32 0.90 -3.48
C ASN A 91 -14.65 0.60 -4.82
N SER A 92 -15.46 0.25 -5.82
CA SER A 92 -14.98 -0.07 -7.17
C SER A 92 -14.41 1.14 -7.94
N CYS A 93 -14.54 2.36 -7.41
CA CYS A 93 -13.89 3.56 -7.96
C CYS A 93 -12.37 3.52 -7.79
N ILE A 94 -11.85 2.78 -6.80
CA ILE A 94 -10.41 2.58 -6.62
C ILE A 94 -9.91 1.58 -7.67
N LYS A 95 -9.16 2.08 -8.64
CA LYS A 95 -8.70 1.29 -9.80
C LYS A 95 -7.27 0.78 -9.66
N ALA A 96 -6.42 1.53 -8.96
CA ALA A 96 -5.05 1.12 -8.73
C ALA A 96 -4.50 1.65 -7.41
N TRP A 97 -3.61 0.88 -6.79
CA TRP A 97 -2.88 1.24 -5.58
C TRP A 97 -1.39 0.96 -5.78
N PHE A 98 -0.57 2.00 -5.64
CA PHE A 98 0.86 1.97 -5.87
C PHE A 98 1.62 2.07 -4.54
N SER A 99 2.62 1.22 -4.35
CA SER A 99 3.40 1.18 -3.10
C SER A 99 4.85 0.80 -3.33
N GLY A 100 5.77 1.48 -2.67
CA GLY A 100 7.20 1.16 -2.76
C GLY A 100 7.63 0.19 -1.67
N HIS A 101 8.42 0.71 -0.73
CA HIS A 101 8.82 0.06 0.53
C HIS A 101 9.84 -1.07 0.46
N PHE A 102 9.73 -2.03 -0.48
CA PHE A 102 10.64 -3.19 -0.51
C PHE A 102 11.93 -2.95 -1.29
N HIS A 103 11.99 -1.87 -2.05
CA HIS A 103 13.13 -1.47 -2.87
C HIS A 103 13.53 -2.55 -3.90
N LEU A 104 12.52 -3.22 -4.45
CA LEU A 104 12.60 -4.23 -5.49
C LEU A 104 12.00 -3.66 -6.79
N SER A 105 12.51 -4.10 -7.93
CA SER A 105 12.00 -3.75 -9.25
C SER A 105 10.64 -4.38 -9.57
N HIS A 106 10.02 -3.96 -10.68
CA HIS A 106 8.70 -4.45 -11.10
C HIS A 106 8.75 -5.82 -11.80
N ASP A 107 9.91 -6.41 -12.03
CA ASP A 107 10.05 -7.67 -12.78
C ASP A 107 9.96 -8.92 -11.91
N TYR A 108 9.84 -8.76 -10.59
CA TYR A 108 9.55 -9.87 -9.70
C TYR A 108 8.13 -10.40 -9.89
N GLU A 109 7.96 -11.71 -9.73
CA GLU A 109 6.63 -12.31 -9.57
C GLU A 109 5.89 -11.62 -8.41
N ASP A 110 4.58 -11.41 -8.60
CA ASP A 110 3.70 -10.67 -7.67
C ASP A 110 4.13 -9.22 -7.39
N SER A 111 4.92 -8.59 -8.26
CA SER A 111 5.16 -7.14 -8.24
C SER A 111 3.92 -6.33 -8.68
N ILE A 112 3.03 -6.96 -9.44
CA ILE A 112 1.75 -6.43 -9.88
C ILE A 112 0.71 -7.51 -9.67
N THR A 113 -0.34 -7.18 -8.93
CA THR A 113 -1.47 -8.09 -8.69
C THR A 113 -2.71 -7.52 -9.34
N PHE A 114 -3.24 -8.25 -10.31
CA PHE A 114 -4.44 -7.87 -11.04
C PHE A 114 -5.73 -8.23 -10.28
N PRO A 115 -6.85 -7.54 -10.57
CA PRO A 115 -8.18 -7.95 -10.15
C PRO A 115 -8.48 -9.37 -10.67
N GLY A 116 -8.47 -10.36 -9.78
CA GLY A 116 -8.72 -11.76 -10.13
C GLY A 116 -8.32 -12.71 -9.01
N GLY A 117 -9.27 -13.48 -8.50
CA GLY A 117 -9.09 -14.39 -7.36
C GLY A 117 -8.92 -13.66 -6.02
N ASN A 118 -9.43 -14.25 -4.93
CA ASN A 118 -9.18 -13.83 -3.53
C ASN A 118 -9.82 -12.51 -3.04
N ASN A 119 -10.95 -12.10 -3.62
CA ASN A 119 -11.78 -11.02 -3.05
C ASN A 119 -11.00 -9.69 -2.89
N ARG A 120 -10.30 -9.21 -3.93
CA ARG A 120 -9.51 -7.95 -3.88
C ARG A 120 -10.23 -6.74 -4.51
N GLY A 121 -11.49 -6.91 -4.90
CA GLY A 121 -12.25 -5.88 -5.61
C GLY A 121 -11.73 -5.65 -7.04
N SER A 122 -11.90 -4.43 -7.54
CA SER A 122 -11.51 -4.03 -8.91
C SER A 122 -10.14 -3.35 -8.99
N CYS A 123 -9.37 -3.34 -7.90
CA CYS A 123 -8.11 -2.60 -7.80
C CYS A 123 -6.91 -3.45 -8.25
N VAL A 124 -6.04 -2.86 -9.08
CA VAL A 124 -4.70 -3.38 -9.37
C VAL A 124 -3.75 -2.91 -8.28
N PHE A 125 -2.97 -3.80 -7.68
CA PHE A 125 -1.91 -3.42 -6.76
C PHE A 125 -0.56 -3.46 -7.47
N VAL A 126 0.26 -2.43 -7.27
CA VAL A 126 1.53 -2.27 -7.98
C VAL A 126 2.62 -1.93 -6.98
N GLN A 127 3.67 -2.73 -6.95
CA GLN A 127 4.92 -2.37 -6.31
C GLN A 127 5.64 -1.35 -7.19
N THR A 128 6.07 -0.23 -6.61
CA THR A 128 6.89 0.78 -7.26
C THR A 128 8.36 0.55 -6.95
N GLY A 129 9.19 0.61 -7.99
CA GLY A 129 10.64 0.47 -7.92
C GLY A 129 11.29 1.67 -7.25
N VAL A 130 12.61 1.74 -7.35
CA VAL A 130 13.39 2.83 -6.76
C VAL A 130 14.22 3.56 -7.80
N MET A 131 14.14 4.88 -7.77
CA MET A 131 14.83 5.74 -8.74
C MET A 131 16.35 5.83 -8.50
N THR A 132 16.83 5.51 -7.29
CA THR A 132 18.21 5.77 -6.86
C THR A 132 18.98 4.50 -6.51
N ALA A 133 20.24 4.43 -6.98
CA ALA A 133 21.14 3.29 -6.74
C ALA A 133 21.44 3.05 -5.26
N ARG A 134 21.41 4.09 -4.43
CA ARG A 134 21.68 3.97 -2.97
C ARG A 134 20.56 3.27 -2.20
N SER A 135 19.38 3.16 -2.78
CA SER A 135 18.20 2.62 -2.10
C SER A 135 17.77 1.26 -2.68
N THR A 136 18.22 0.87 -3.87
CA THR A 136 17.86 -0.44 -4.44
C THR A 136 18.44 -1.60 -3.63
N ARG A 137 17.61 -2.64 -3.45
CA ARG A 137 18.01 -3.91 -2.88
C ARG A 137 18.46 -4.92 -3.95
N ASP A 138 17.94 -4.80 -5.16
CA ASP A 138 18.18 -5.72 -6.28
C ASP A 138 19.21 -5.20 -7.30
N GLY A 139 19.77 -4.00 -7.07
CA GLY A 139 20.75 -3.36 -7.94
C GLY A 139 20.16 -2.69 -9.18
N ARG A 140 18.84 -2.75 -9.37
CA ARG A 140 18.15 -2.19 -10.55
C ARG A 140 17.50 -0.85 -10.19
N ARG A 141 17.49 0.07 -11.17
CA ARG A 141 16.87 1.40 -11.06
C ARG A 141 15.66 1.44 -12.00
N GLN A 142 14.50 1.83 -11.50
CA GLN A 142 13.25 1.96 -12.26
C GLN A 142 12.44 3.16 -11.78
#